data_AF-A0A9F5J7R3-F1
#
_entry.id   AF-A0A9F5J7R3-F1
#
_cell.length_a   1.000
_cell.length_b   1.000
_cell.length_c   1.000
_cell.angle_alpha   90.00
_cell.angle_beta   90.00
_cell.angle_gamma   90.00
#
_symmetry.space_group_name_H-M   'P 1'
#
loop_
_entity.id
_entity.type
_entity.pdbx_description
1 polymer ?
#
loop_
_entity_poly.entity_id
_entity_poly.type
_entity_poly.pdbx_seq_one_letter_code
_entity_poly.pdbx_strand_id
1 'polypeptide(L)'
;MQGAQNGKELDEEEELEELGGINETLIRQHQLPLSAQSAFSYIPPRRKDLPEVSYFHQESKPGIVSLYDCVFKRPISYDAKLHRCDREHAKSKGLHINDEEKKRTVPVLSSSEYGRRINQPVEELIRDHVRINHVRAEFYRKNGIACLMEKCCQHC
;
A
#
# COMPACT_ATOMS: atom_id res chain seq x y z
N MET A 1 -34.24 -8.10 -13.71
CA MET A 1 -34.14 -9.49 -13.23
C MET A 1 -32.76 -9.66 -12.62
N GLN A 2 -32.66 -9.50 -11.31
CA GLN A 2 -31.45 -9.77 -10.53
C GLN A 2 -31.48 -11.23 -10.06
N GLY A 3 -30.29 -11.81 -9.92
CA GLY A 3 -30.00 -12.85 -8.92
C GLY A 3 -30.09 -14.29 -9.40
N ALA A 4 -28.92 -14.95 -9.49
CA ALA A 4 -28.71 -16.38 -9.19
C ALA A 4 -27.23 -16.78 -9.46
N GLN A 5 -26.30 -16.40 -8.59
CA GLN A 5 -24.95 -16.98 -8.56
C GLN A 5 -24.49 -17.42 -7.15
N ASN A 6 -25.26 -17.15 -6.10
CA ASN A 6 -24.85 -17.38 -4.70
C ASN A 6 -24.98 -18.82 -4.19
N GLY A 7 -25.32 -19.80 -5.04
CA GLY A 7 -25.57 -21.18 -4.59
C GLY A 7 -24.32 -22.07 -4.58
N LYS A 8 -23.39 -21.88 -5.52
CA LYS A 8 -22.25 -22.80 -5.70
C LYS A 8 -21.08 -22.53 -4.76
N GLU A 9 -20.90 -21.29 -4.33
CA GLU A 9 -19.80 -20.93 -3.42
C GLU A 9 -20.06 -21.43 -1.98
N LEU A 10 -21.32 -21.50 -1.56
CA LEU A 10 -21.70 -22.01 -0.23
C LEU A 10 -21.52 -23.52 -0.12
N ASP A 11 -21.89 -24.27 -1.17
CA ASP A 11 -21.75 -25.74 -1.19
C ASP A 11 -20.25 -26.16 -1.16
N GLU A 12 -19.37 -25.41 -1.83
CA GLU A 12 -17.92 -25.68 -1.83
C GLU A 12 -17.24 -25.29 -0.49
N GLU A 13 -17.71 -24.23 0.18
CA GLU A 13 -17.23 -23.84 1.51
C GLU A 13 -17.65 -24.87 2.58
N GLU A 14 -18.89 -25.37 2.52
CA GLU A 14 -19.40 -26.41 3.42
C GLU A 14 -18.67 -27.76 3.22
N GLU A 15 -18.40 -28.18 1.97
CA GLU A 15 -17.61 -29.40 1.70
C GLU A 15 -16.16 -29.28 2.23
N LEU A 16 -15.53 -28.11 2.15
CA LEU A 16 -14.17 -27.88 2.68
C LEU A 16 -14.12 -27.90 4.22
N GLU A 17 -15.15 -27.38 4.89
CA GLU A 17 -15.28 -27.46 6.35
C GLU A 17 -15.53 -28.90 6.81
N GLU A 18 -16.35 -29.65 6.09
CA GLU A 18 -16.67 -31.05 6.40
C GLU A 18 -15.46 -31.97 6.19
N LEU A 19 -14.69 -31.77 5.10
CA LEU A 19 -13.41 -32.44 4.88
C LEU A 19 -12.35 -32.08 5.96
N GLY A 20 -12.36 -30.84 6.45
CA GLY A 20 -11.54 -30.40 7.59
C GLY A 20 -11.85 -31.18 8.87
N GLY A 21 -13.14 -31.37 9.18
CA GLY A 21 -13.60 -32.14 10.34
C GLY A 21 -13.29 -33.64 10.25
N ILE A 22 -13.36 -34.23 9.05
CA ILE A 22 -13.01 -35.65 8.83
C ILE A 22 -11.51 -35.89 9.06
N ASN A 23 -10.65 -34.96 8.62
CA ASN A 23 -9.21 -35.04 8.85
C ASN A 23 -8.86 -34.90 10.34
N GLU A 24 -9.49 -33.99 11.07
CA GLU A 24 -9.26 -33.83 12.52
C GLU A 24 -9.70 -35.05 13.33
N THR A 25 -10.78 -35.72 12.95
CA THR A 25 -11.26 -36.94 13.63
C THR A 25 -10.37 -38.15 13.36
N LEU A 26 -9.88 -38.33 12.13
CA LEU A 26 -8.92 -39.40 11.79
C LEU A 26 -7.55 -39.20 12.45
N ILE A 27 -7.06 -37.96 12.58
CA ILE A 27 -5.81 -37.63 13.28
C ILE A 27 -5.89 -37.96 14.80
N ARG A 28 -7.10 -37.91 15.39
CA ARG A 28 -7.31 -38.27 16.81
C ARG A 28 -7.36 -39.77 17.07
N GLN A 29 -7.69 -40.59 16.06
CA GLN A 29 -7.85 -42.04 16.22
C GLN A 29 -6.51 -42.81 16.30
N HIS A 30 -5.40 -42.20 15.85
CA HIS A 30 -4.07 -42.81 15.86
C HIS A 30 -3.02 -41.96 16.60
N GLN A 31 -3.35 -41.50 17.81
CA GLN A 31 -2.38 -40.77 18.62
C GLN A 31 -1.55 -41.74 19.47
N LEU A 32 -0.26 -41.84 19.13
CA LEU A 32 0.75 -42.37 20.01
C LEU A 32 0.71 -41.61 21.36
N PRO A 33 1.08 -42.25 22.48
CA PRO A 33 1.15 -41.55 23.78
C PRO A 33 2.06 -40.33 23.68
N LEU A 34 1.77 -39.28 24.46
CA LEU A 34 2.49 -37.98 24.41
C LEU A 34 4.02 -38.10 24.46
N SER A 35 4.53 -39.12 25.16
CA SER A 35 5.97 -39.42 25.26
C SER A 35 6.61 -39.97 23.98
N ALA A 36 5.81 -40.53 23.06
CA ALA A 36 6.25 -41.07 21.77
C ALA A 36 5.90 -40.16 20.59
N GLN A 37 5.22 -39.04 20.83
CA GLN A 37 4.96 -38.03 19.82
C GLN A 37 6.24 -37.24 19.54
N SER A 38 6.54 -37.05 18.25
CA SER A 38 7.64 -36.18 17.83
C SER A 38 7.31 -34.72 18.19
N ALA A 39 8.32 -33.92 18.55
CA ALA A 39 8.14 -32.48 18.77
C ALA A 39 7.57 -31.74 17.53
N PHE A 40 7.62 -32.36 16.35
CA PHE A 40 7.09 -31.84 15.08
C PHE A 40 5.82 -32.55 14.59
N SER A 41 5.21 -33.45 15.36
CA SER A 41 4.03 -34.21 14.90
C SER A 41 2.75 -33.38 14.86
N TYR A 42 2.70 -32.26 15.58
CA TYR A 42 1.55 -31.37 15.59
C TYR A 42 1.84 -30.12 14.76
N ILE A 43 1.25 -30.08 13.57
CA ILE A 43 1.22 -28.90 12.71
C ILE A 43 -0.17 -28.29 12.84
N PRO A 44 -0.33 -27.12 13.49
CA PRO A 44 -1.62 -26.47 13.59
C PRO A 44 -2.22 -26.22 12.21
N PRO A 45 -3.49 -26.60 11.95
CA PRO A 45 -4.12 -26.43 10.64
C PRO A 45 -4.33 -24.96 10.27
N ARG A 46 -4.35 -24.06 11.27
CA ARG A 46 -4.46 -22.60 11.10
C ARG A 46 -3.44 -21.92 12.01
N ARG A 47 -2.69 -20.96 11.45
CA ARG A 47 -1.82 -20.07 12.23
C ARG A 47 -2.72 -19.12 13.04
N LYS A 48 -2.62 -19.17 14.37
CA LYS A 48 -3.33 -18.25 15.29
C LYS A 48 -2.53 -16.98 15.59
N ASP A 49 -1.32 -16.90 15.03
CA ASP A 49 -0.44 -15.76 15.23
C ASP A 49 -1.01 -14.52 14.53
N LEU A 50 -0.55 -13.35 14.98
CA LEU A 50 -0.89 -12.10 14.33
C LEU A 50 -0.59 -12.17 12.83
N PRO A 51 -1.41 -11.52 11.98
CA PRO A 51 -1.19 -11.53 10.54
C PRO A 51 0.23 -11.08 10.22
N GLU A 52 0.86 -11.76 9.27
CA GLU A 52 2.23 -11.47 8.86
C GLU A 52 2.30 -10.08 8.23
N VAL A 53 2.72 -9.12 9.03
CA VAL A 53 3.02 -7.76 8.61
C VAL A 53 4.38 -7.78 7.92
N SER A 54 4.48 -7.06 6.81
CA SER A 54 5.77 -6.80 6.15
C SER A 54 6.73 -6.06 7.08
N TYR A 55 8.01 -6.02 6.70
CA TYR A 55 9.04 -5.24 7.39
C TYR A 55 8.63 -3.78 7.68
N PHE A 56 7.84 -3.18 6.78
CA PHE A 56 7.34 -1.80 6.89
C PHE A 56 6.02 -1.65 7.66
N HIS A 57 5.60 -2.67 8.39
CA HIS A 57 4.32 -2.68 9.14
C HIS A 57 3.09 -2.48 8.24
N GLN A 58 3.17 -2.95 6.99
CA GLN A 58 2.01 -3.04 6.10
C GLN A 58 1.56 -4.48 5.94
N GLU A 59 0.28 -4.70 5.66
CA GLU A 59 -0.22 -5.99 5.19
C GLU A 59 0.71 -6.53 4.10
N SER A 60 1.29 -7.71 4.36
CA SER A 60 2.12 -8.34 3.36
C SER A 60 1.22 -8.66 2.16
N LYS A 61 1.57 -8.10 1.00
CA LYS A 61 0.99 -8.49 -0.29
C LYS A 61 2.00 -9.37 -1.03
N PRO A 62 2.44 -10.52 -0.50
CA PRO A 62 3.19 -11.42 -1.34
C PRO A 62 2.20 -11.86 -2.42
N GLY A 63 2.37 -11.35 -3.64
CA GLY A 63 1.89 -12.11 -4.78
C GLY A 63 2.50 -13.50 -4.64
N ILE A 64 1.70 -14.54 -4.81
CA ILE A 64 2.21 -15.93 -4.80
C ILE A 64 3.04 -16.07 -6.09
N VAL A 65 4.30 -15.62 -6.04
CA VAL A 65 5.22 -15.79 -7.14
C VAL A 65 5.92 -17.11 -6.91
N SER A 66 5.66 -18.07 -7.79
CA SER A 66 6.36 -19.34 -7.74
C SER A 66 7.85 -19.10 -8.00
N LEU A 67 8.71 -19.81 -7.28
CA LEU A 67 10.17 -19.70 -7.45
C LEU A 67 10.57 -20.05 -8.89
N TYR A 68 9.78 -20.91 -9.54
CA TYR A 68 9.89 -21.22 -10.96
C TYR A 68 9.69 -19.97 -11.84
N ASP A 69 8.58 -19.23 -11.68
CA ASP A 69 8.32 -18.04 -12.48
C ASP A 69 9.39 -16.96 -12.27
N CYS A 70 9.90 -16.78 -11.04
CA CYS A 70 11.02 -15.87 -10.73
C CYS A 70 12.30 -16.18 -11.53
N VAL A 71 12.55 -17.45 -11.85
CA VAL A 71 13.76 -17.89 -12.54
C VAL A 71 13.53 -17.91 -14.06
N PHE A 72 12.40 -18.46 -14.50
CA PHE A 72 12.17 -18.78 -15.91
C PHE A 72 11.33 -17.75 -16.66
N LYS A 73 10.53 -16.91 -15.98
CA LYS A 73 9.67 -15.89 -16.61
C LYS A 73 10.17 -14.47 -16.40
N ARG A 74 11.48 -14.27 -16.29
CA ARG A 74 12.06 -12.92 -16.21
C ARG A 74 11.83 -12.15 -17.50
N PRO A 75 11.51 -10.85 -17.44
CA PRO A 75 11.41 -10.03 -18.64
C PRO A 75 12.78 -9.93 -19.32
N ILE A 76 12.83 -10.20 -20.62
CA ILE A 76 14.05 -10.17 -21.46
C ILE A 76 14.50 -8.73 -21.79
N SER A 77 13.87 -7.72 -21.20
CA SER A 77 14.13 -6.30 -21.51
C SER A 77 15.51 -5.84 -21.04
N TYR A 78 16.28 -5.23 -21.95
CA TYR A 78 17.53 -4.55 -21.64
C TYR A 78 17.28 -3.07 -21.29
N ASP A 79 17.74 -2.61 -20.12
CA ASP A 79 17.76 -1.18 -19.77
C ASP A 79 19.19 -0.64 -19.85
N ALA A 80 19.49 0.11 -20.92
CA ALA A 80 20.80 0.73 -21.15
C ALA A 80 21.20 1.75 -20.05
N LYS A 81 20.23 2.24 -19.24
CA LYS A 81 20.49 3.16 -18.13
C LYS A 81 20.97 2.43 -16.87
N LEU A 82 20.86 1.10 -16.83
CA LEU A 82 21.43 0.28 -15.77
C LEU A 82 22.87 -0.07 -16.09
N HIS A 83 23.76 0.16 -15.13
CA HIS A 83 25.15 -0.26 -15.24
C HIS A 83 25.31 -1.80 -15.24
N ARG A 84 24.30 -2.55 -14.79
CA ARG A 84 24.35 -4.03 -14.70
C ARG A 84 23.02 -4.63 -15.15
N CYS A 85 23.08 -5.69 -15.96
CA CYS A 85 21.89 -6.34 -16.53
C CYS A 85 21.08 -7.15 -15.49
N ASP A 86 21.73 -7.75 -14.49
CA ASP A 86 21.08 -8.77 -13.64
C ASP A 86 20.30 -8.21 -12.45
N ARG A 87 20.20 -6.89 -12.33
CA ARG A 87 19.71 -6.23 -11.10
C ARG A 87 18.39 -5.53 -11.36
N GLU A 88 17.29 -6.30 -11.30
CA GLU A 88 15.91 -5.85 -11.54
C GLU A 88 15.56 -4.53 -10.82
N HIS A 89 15.95 -4.41 -9.54
CA HIS A 89 15.66 -3.23 -8.71
C HIS A 89 16.88 -2.30 -8.49
N ALA A 90 17.79 -2.19 -9.47
CA ALA A 90 18.94 -1.30 -9.31
C ALA A 90 18.50 0.15 -9.08
N LYS A 91 19.18 0.84 -8.15
CA LYS A 91 18.82 2.21 -7.70
C LYS A 91 17.38 2.31 -7.16
N SER A 92 16.86 1.25 -6.56
CA SER A 92 15.49 1.17 -6.02
C SER A 92 14.39 1.43 -7.05
N LYS A 93 14.68 1.24 -8.35
CA LYS A 93 13.67 1.31 -9.40
C LYS A 93 12.60 0.25 -9.17
N GLY A 94 11.32 0.64 -9.25
CA GLY A 94 10.19 -0.26 -9.04
C GLY A 94 9.88 -0.58 -7.57
N LEU A 95 10.71 -0.11 -6.63
CA LEU A 95 10.46 -0.27 -5.20
C LEU A 95 9.90 1.03 -4.62
N HIS A 96 8.74 0.96 -3.96
CA HIS A 96 8.09 2.10 -3.31
C HIS A 96 8.46 2.22 -1.83
N ILE A 97 9.75 2.05 -1.51
CA ILE A 97 10.28 1.97 -0.14
C ILE A 97 9.83 3.17 0.71
N ASN A 98 9.85 4.38 0.14
CA ASN A 98 9.44 5.59 0.84
C ASN A 98 7.97 5.56 1.26
N ASP A 99 7.08 5.18 0.35
CA ASP A 99 5.64 5.08 0.66
C ASP A 99 5.37 3.92 1.62
N GLU A 100 6.21 2.89 1.58
CA GLU A 100 6.17 1.79 2.52
C GLU A 100 6.53 2.23 3.94
N GLU A 101 7.67 2.92 4.09
CA GLU A 101 8.21 3.39 5.35
C GLU A 101 7.33 4.45 6.02
N LYS A 102 6.59 5.28 5.26
CA LYS A 102 5.63 6.25 5.83
C LYS A 102 4.52 5.62 6.68
N LYS A 103 4.15 4.36 6.43
CA LYS A 103 3.14 3.66 7.24
C LYS A 103 3.69 3.11 8.55
N ARG A 104 5.03 3.10 8.70
CA ARG A 104 5.67 2.63 9.92
C ARG A 104 5.38 3.60 11.06
N THR A 105 5.01 3.07 12.22
CA THR A 105 4.72 3.86 13.43
C THR A 105 5.94 4.65 13.91
N VAL A 106 7.14 4.08 13.78
CA VAL A 106 8.41 4.70 14.14
C VAL A 106 9.35 4.65 12.93
N PRO A 107 9.67 5.78 12.27
CA PRO A 107 10.54 5.78 11.09
C PRO A 107 11.98 5.34 11.44
N VAL A 108 12.66 4.65 10.51
CA VAL A 108 14.05 4.17 10.72
C VAL A 108 15.06 5.23 10.31
N LEU A 109 14.80 5.92 9.19
CA LEU A 109 15.72 6.95 8.71
C LEU A 109 15.54 8.27 9.48
N SER A 110 16.62 9.06 9.47
CA SER A 110 16.70 10.34 10.15
C SER A 110 15.64 11.31 9.65
N SER A 111 15.14 12.13 10.57
CA SER A 111 14.07 13.12 10.41
C SER A 111 14.26 14.14 9.27
N SER A 112 15.42 14.20 8.62
CA SER A 112 15.65 15.08 7.46
C SER A 112 15.04 14.55 6.16
N GLU A 113 15.05 13.24 5.93
CA GLU A 113 14.52 12.62 4.70
C GLU A 113 13.00 12.41 4.76
N TYR A 114 12.46 12.03 5.93
CA TYR A 114 11.02 11.77 6.11
C TYR A 114 10.34 12.63 7.19
N GLY A 115 11.10 13.26 8.07
CA GLY A 115 10.57 13.97 9.24
C GLY A 115 10.10 15.39 8.97
N ARG A 116 10.26 15.93 7.75
CA ARG A 116 9.50 17.11 7.34
C ARG A 116 8.04 16.68 7.18
N ARG A 117 7.22 16.98 8.18
CA ARG A 117 5.77 16.78 8.13
C ARG A 117 5.10 17.78 7.18
N ILE A 118 5.47 17.76 5.89
CA ILE A 118 4.97 18.69 4.87
C ILE A 118 3.46 18.53 4.70
N ASN A 119 2.97 17.29 4.71
CA ASN A 119 1.57 16.97 4.54
C ASN A 119 0.76 17.05 5.84
N GLN A 120 1.42 17.07 7.00
CA GLN A 120 0.77 17.09 8.31
C GLN A 120 1.55 17.99 9.29
N PRO A 121 1.61 19.30 9.00
CA PRO A 121 2.32 20.23 9.87
C PRO A 121 1.69 20.20 11.27
N VAL A 122 2.54 20.26 12.31
CA VAL A 122 2.09 20.28 13.72
C VAL A 122 1.34 21.57 14.03
N GLU A 123 1.74 22.66 13.38
CA GLU A 123 1.18 23.98 13.55
C GLU A 123 0.71 24.52 12.20
N GLU A 124 -0.40 25.24 12.18
CA GLU A 124 -0.86 25.93 10.98
C GLU A 124 0.10 27.07 10.63
N LEU A 125 0.46 27.18 9.36
CA LEU A 125 1.27 28.29 8.86
C LEU A 125 0.41 29.56 8.86
N ILE A 126 0.61 30.42 9.86
CA ILE A 126 -0.05 31.71 9.98
C ILE A 126 0.33 32.59 8.78
N ARG A 127 -0.68 33.04 8.02
CA ARG A 127 -0.52 33.87 6.81
C ARG A 127 -1.12 35.28 6.96
N ASP A 128 -1.24 35.76 8.19
CA ASP A 128 -1.92 37.02 8.51
C ASP A 128 -1.23 38.25 7.87
N HIS A 129 0.10 38.19 7.68
CA HIS A 129 0.89 39.31 7.17
C HIS A 129 1.73 38.90 5.94
N VAL A 130 1.09 38.31 4.94
CA VAL A 130 1.77 37.92 3.69
C VAL A 130 1.86 39.11 2.73
N ARG A 131 2.98 39.21 1.99
CA ARG A 131 3.14 40.20 0.92
C ARG A 131 2.18 39.90 -0.22
N ILE A 132 1.23 40.81 -0.45
CA ILE A 132 0.28 40.75 -1.56
C ILE A 132 0.79 41.66 -2.69
N ASN A 133 0.82 41.13 -3.91
CA ASN A 133 1.29 41.87 -5.09
C ASN A 133 0.18 42.78 -5.66
N HIS A 134 -0.17 43.84 -4.93
CA HIS A 134 -1.20 44.81 -5.31
C HIS A 134 -0.97 45.41 -6.70
N VAL A 135 0.25 45.88 -6.98
CA VAL A 135 0.60 46.49 -8.27
C VAL A 135 0.31 45.55 -9.45
N ARG A 136 0.70 44.27 -9.31
CA ARG A 136 0.46 43.28 -10.36
C ARG A 136 -1.02 42.95 -10.54
N ALA A 137 -1.79 42.94 -9.45
CA ALA A 137 -3.23 42.63 -9.48
C ALA A 137 -4.07 43.79 -10.03
N GLU A 138 -3.73 45.03 -9.69
CA GLU A 138 -4.53 46.21 -10.02
C GLU A 138 -4.14 46.81 -11.37
N PHE A 139 -2.84 46.97 -11.65
CA PHE A 139 -2.38 47.69 -12.84
C PHE A 139 -2.35 46.81 -14.10
N TYR A 140 -2.08 45.51 -13.96
CA TYR A 140 -1.85 44.63 -15.11
C TYR A 140 -3.01 43.65 -15.29
N ARG A 141 -3.88 43.91 -16.27
CA ARG A 141 -4.98 42.99 -16.65
C ARG A 141 -4.49 41.97 -17.68
N LYS A 142 -4.88 40.70 -17.52
CA LYS A 142 -4.44 39.59 -18.40
C LYS A 142 -5.04 39.65 -19.82
N ASN A 143 -6.18 40.33 -19.99
CA ASN A 143 -6.87 40.50 -21.27
C ASN A 143 -7.15 41.99 -21.50
N GLY A 144 -7.10 42.42 -22.76
CA GLY A 144 -7.14 43.82 -23.20
C GLY A 144 -8.38 44.63 -22.84
N ILE A 145 -8.32 45.88 -23.27
CA ILE A 145 -9.12 47.06 -22.87
C ILE A 145 -10.64 46.81 -22.90
N ALA A 146 -11.27 46.82 -21.71
CA ALA A 146 -12.69 47.17 -21.55
C ALA A 146 -12.81 48.65 -21.15
N CYS A 147 -12.26 49.54 -21.96
CA CYS A 147 -12.61 50.95 -21.91
C CYS A 147 -13.75 51.12 -22.89
N LEU A 148 -14.95 51.32 -22.35
CA LEU A 148 -15.96 52.27 -22.81
C LEU A 148 -17.20 52.01 -21.95
N MET A 149 -17.46 52.92 -21.03
CA MET A 149 -18.77 53.52 -20.74
C MET A 149 -18.63 54.20 -19.39
N GLU A 150 -18.48 55.52 -19.45
CA GLU A 150 -18.68 56.43 -18.33
C GLU A 150 -19.98 56.05 -17.62
N LYS A 151 -19.89 55.74 -16.34
CA LYS A 151 -20.99 56.05 -15.43
C LYS A 151 -20.47 57.15 -14.53
N CYS A 152 -20.89 58.36 -14.89
CA CYS A 152 -20.75 59.55 -14.10
C CYS A 152 -21.04 59.24 -12.63
N CYS A 153 -20.18 59.76 -11.77
CA CYS A 153 -20.42 59.91 -10.36
C CYS A 153 -21.86 60.35 -10.11
N GLN A 154 -22.65 59.55 -9.39
CA GLN A 154 -23.81 60.04 -8.68
C GLN A 154 -23.84 59.49 -7.26
N HIS A 155 -23.57 60.43 -6.36
CA HIS A 155 -23.93 60.53 -4.96
C HIS A 155 -23.07 59.87 -3.87
N CYS A 156 -22.88 60.72 -2.85
CA CYS A 156 -22.15 60.63 -1.60
C CYS A 156 -22.49 59.40 -0.76
#